data_AF-A0AAE1GIJ9-F1
#
_entry.id   AF-A0AAE1GIJ9-F1
#
_cell.length_a   1.000
_cell.length_b   1.000
_cell.length_c   1.000
_cell.angle_alpha   90.00
_cell.angle_beta   90.00
_cell.angle_gamma   90.00
#
_symmetry.space_group_name_H-M   'P 1'
#
loop_
_entity.id
_entity.type
_entity.pdbx_description
1 polymer ?
#
loop_
_entity_poly.entity_id
_entity_poly.type
_entity_poly.pdbx_seq_one_letter_code
_entity_poly.pdbx_strand_id
1 'polypeptide(L)'
;MQTLLSTRYTDKTGYTPIHASATKYQLFSGNSFAIRPGAVFLWHFDLTRQRLLETGLMSFWIDDVLNTRKTRVRQEQRMKEESDVLTSFIQDKRQVVLSVEQLLGIFLMLGLGSILACVSFIAEIFTVYN
;
A
#
# COMPACT_ATOMS: atom_id res chain seq x y z
N MET A 1 -8.97 -18.44 32.67
CA MET A 1 -9.74 -17.86 31.54
C MET A 1 -9.73 -18.74 30.28
N GLN A 2 -8.60 -19.39 29.93
CA GLN A 2 -8.52 -20.28 28.75
C GLN A 2 -9.50 -21.48 28.78
N THR A 3 -9.83 -22.02 29.96
CA THR A 3 -10.66 -23.22 30.12
C THR A 3 -12.16 -23.01 29.90
N LEU A 4 -12.66 -21.77 30.04
CA LEU A 4 -14.08 -21.42 29.84
C LEU A 4 -14.42 -21.17 28.37
N LEU A 5 -13.45 -20.69 27.59
CA LEU A 5 -13.60 -20.47 26.14
C LEU A 5 -13.57 -21.79 25.37
N SER A 6 -12.69 -22.71 25.75
CA SER A 6 -12.56 -24.00 25.06
C SER A 6 -13.80 -24.89 25.21
N THR A 7 -14.44 -24.86 26.38
CA THR A 7 -15.58 -25.74 26.69
C THR A 7 -16.91 -25.28 26.07
N ARG A 8 -17.08 -23.97 25.83
CA ARG A 8 -18.35 -23.41 25.33
C ARG A 8 -18.33 -22.97 23.88
N TYR A 9 -17.17 -22.63 23.33
CA TYR A 9 -17.06 -21.97 22.01
C TYR A 9 -16.22 -22.74 21.00
N THR A 10 -15.70 -23.91 21.36
CA THR A 10 -14.86 -24.72 20.47
C THR A 10 -15.60 -25.99 20.10
N ASP A 11 -15.75 -26.23 18.81
CA ASP A 11 -16.37 -27.47 18.31
C ASP A 11 -15.45 -28.68 18.59
N LYS A 12 -15.99 -29.90 18.50
CA LYS A 12 -15.28 -31.17 18.75
C LYS A 12 -14.04 -31.37 17.88
N THR A 13 -13.92 -30.60 16.79
CA THR A 13 -12.79 -30.57 15.85
C THR A 13 -11.69 -29.56 16.24
N GLY A 14 -11.86 -28.84 17.35
CA GLY A 14 -10.90 -27.82 17.79
C GLY A 14 -11.09 -26.45 17.12
N TYR A 15 -12.14 -26.28 16.30
CA TYR A 15 -12.41 -25.02 15.64
C TYR A 15 -13.23 -24.09 16.55
N THR A 16 -12.65 -22.96 16.93
CA THR A 16 -13.32 -21.88 17.65
C THR A 16 -13.64 -20.77 16.65
N PRO A 17 -14.90 -20.59 16.20
CA PRO A 17 -15.25 -19.49 15.31
C PRO A 17 -15.18 -18.16 16.07
N ILE A 18 -14.03 -17.49 16.00
CA ILE A 18 -13.86 -16.14 16.55
C ILE A 18 -14.34 -15.14 15.50
N HIS A 19 -15.55 -14.64 15.67
CA HIS A 19 -16.02 -13.49 14.89
C HIS A 19 -15.42 -12.22 15.50
N ALA A 20 -14.19 -11.87 15.10
CA ALA A 20 -13.60 -10.60 15.48
C ALA A 20 -14.36 -9.47 14.76
N SER A 21 -15.13 -8.69 15.52
CA SER A 21 -15.74 -7.47 15.00
C SER A 21 -14.65 -6.53 14.45
N ALA A 22 -14.86 -5.99 13.25
CA ALA A 22 -13.98 -4.97 12.66
C ALA A 22 -13.97 -3.66 13.46
N THR A 23 -14.87 -3.50 14.44
CA THR A 23 -14.89 -2.38 15.35
C THR A 23 -13.71 -2.49 16.31
N LYS A 24 -12.60 -1.86 15.93
CA LYS A 24 -11.49 -1.60 16.86
C LYS A 24 -12.05 -0.74 17.98
N TYR A 25 -12.24 -1.32 19.16
CA TYR A 25 -12.26 -0.52 20.38
C TYR A 25 -10.91 0.18 20.42
N GLN A 26 -10.90 1.50 20.22
CA GLN A 26 -9.70 2.28 20.43
C GLN A 26 -9.32 2.08 21.90
N LEU A 27 -8.30 1.26 22.17
CA LEU A 27 -7.55 1.40 23.40
C LEU A 27 -7.20 2.88 23.47
N PHE A 28 -7.64 3.54 24.53
CA PHE A 28 -7.45 4.97 24.71
C PHE A 28 -5.95 5.24 24.87
N SER A 29 -5.24 5.31 23.74
CA SER A 29 -3.80 5.57 23.69
C SER A 29 -3.60 7.08 23.82
N GLY A 30 -3.83 7.60 25.03
CA GLY A 30 -3.48 8.96 25.37
C GLY A 30 -1.98 9.08 25.61
N ASN A 31 -1.36 10.13 25.09
CA ASN A 31 -0.03 10.54 25.55
C ASN A 31 -0.20 11.30 26.87
N SER A 32 0.61 10.97 27.87
CA SER A 32 0.60 11.64 29.17
C SER A 32 2.00 12.06 29.60
N PHE A 33 2.08 13.04 30.48
CA PHE A 33 3.33 13.44 31.11
C PHE A 33 3.56 12.58 32.35
N ALA A 34 4.71 11.90 32.41
CA ALA A 34 5.13 11.20 33.60
C ALA A 34 5.83 12.17 34.55
N ILE A 35 5.20 12.49 35.69
CA ILE A 35 5.74 13.39 36.71
C ILE A 35 5.98 12.60 38.00
N ARG A 36 7.08 12.90 38.69
CA ARG A 36 7.42 12.25 39.97
C ARG A 36 6.33 12.53 41.02
N PRO A 37 5.88 11.52 41.78
CA PRO A 37 4.96 11.74 42.89
C PRO A 37 5.50 12.77 43.89
N GLY A 38 4.66 13.72 44.31
CA GLY A 38 5.04 14.78 45.25
C GLY A 38 5.80 15.95 44.63
N ALA A 39 5.87 16.06 43.29
CA ALA A 39 6.46 17.22 42.63
C ALA A 39 5.69 18.50 42.98
N VAL A 40 6.38 19.47 43.59
CA VAL A 40 5.80 20.74 44.07
C VAL A 40 5.20 21.58 42.93
N PHE A 41 5.70 21.40 41.70
CA PHE A 41 5.22 22.13 40.52
C PHE A 41 4.01 21.50 39.84
N LEU A 42 3.54 20.31 40.26
CA LEU A 42 2.47 19.56 39.59
C LEU A 42 1.20 20.42 39.45
N TRP A 43 0.82 21.10 40.52
CA TRP A 43 -0.35 21.99 40.52
C TRP A 43 -0.27 23.09 39.47
N HIS A 44 0.87 23.78 39.41
CA HIS A 44 1.10 24.87 38.46
C HIS A 44 1.16 24.35 37.03
N PHE A 45 1.76 23.18 36.83
CA PHE A 45 1.81 22.50 35.54
C PHE A 45 0.40 22.13 35.04
N ASP A 46 -0.43 21.52 35.88
CA ASP A 46 -1.78 21.12 35.50
C ASP A 46 -2.67 22.33 35.18
N LEU A 47 -2.60 23.41 35.98
CA LEU A 47 -3.32 24.65 35.70
C LEU A 47 -2.91 25.25 34.35
N THR A 48 -1.61 25.25 34.07
CA THR A 48 -1.08 25.79 32.80
C THR A 48 -1.50 24.91 31.63
N ARG A 49 -1.43 23.58 31.79
CA ARG A 49 -1.89 22.61 30.79
C ARG A 49 -3.37 22.82 30.46
N GLN A 50 -4.20 23.04 31.47
CA GLN A 50 -5.62 23.27 31.27
C GLN A 50 -5.88 24.58 30.50
N ARG A 51 -5.17 25.67 30.85
CA ARG A 51 -5.25 26.94 30.09
C ARG A 51 -4.80 26.77 28.63
N LEU A 52 -3.74 25.98 28.38
CA LEU A 52 -3.29 25.69 27.01
C LEU A 52 -4.30 24.88 26.19
N LEU A 53 -5.08 24.02 26.84
CA LEU A 53 -6.18 23.29 26.21
C LEU A 53 -7.37 24.22 25.95
N GLU A 54 -7.78 25.02 26.93
CA GLU A 54 -8.93 25.95 26.84
C GLU A 54 -8.70 27.06 25.80
N THR A 55 -7.46 27.54 25.67
CA THR A 55 -7.08 28.52 24.64
C THR A 55 -6.97 27.91 23.24
N GLY A 56 -7.04 26.58 23.11
CA GLY A 56 -6.86 25.87 21.84
C GLY A 56 -5.42 25.86 21.33
N LEU A 57 -4.45 26.39 22.10
CA LEU A 57 -3.05 26.47 21.67
C LEU A 57 -2.45 25.07 21.45
N MET A 58 -2.83 24.11 22.28
CA MET A 58 -2.41 22.71 22.12
C MET A 58 -2.89 22.12 20.79
N SER A 59 -4.13 22.39 20.40
CA SER A 59 -4.70 21.93 19.13
C SER A 59 -3.99 22.58 17.95
N PHE A 60 -3.75 23.90 18.02
CA PHE A 60 -3.02 24.64 16.99
C PHE A 60 -1.61 24.06 16.75
N TRP A 61 -0.85 23.75 17.81
CA TRP A 61 0.47 23.14 17.67
C TRP A 61 0.43 21.73 17.10
N ILE A 62 -0.57 20.91 17.48
CA ILE A 62 -0.73 19.58 16.92
C ILE A 62 -0.99 19.68 15.41
N ASP A 63 -1.88 20.57 14.99
CA ASP A 63 -2.19 20.78 13.58
C ASP A 63 -0.98 21.30 12.80
N ASP A 64 -0.22 22.24 13.37
CA ASP A 64 0.99 22.79 12.75
C ASP A 64 2.07 21.70 12.56
N VAL A 65 2.31 20.86 13.56
CA VAL A 65 3.24 19.73 13.47
C VAL A 65 2.78 18.72 12.42
N LEU A 66 1.48 18.39 12.39
CA LEU A 66 0.92 17.46 11.41
C LEU A 66 1.01 18.03 9.99
N ASN A 67 0.75 19.33 9.80
CA ASN A 67 0.83 19.99 8.51
C ASN A 67 2.27 20.08 8.02
N THR A 68 3.21 20.45 8.90
CA THR A 68 4.65 20.44 8.60
C THR A 68 5.15 19.05 8.25
N ARG A 69 4.64 18.00 8.90
CA ARG A 69 4.98 16.62 8.55
C ARG A 69 4.41 16.23 7.18
N LYS A 70 3.16 16.61 6.88
CA LYS A 70 2.53 16.34 5.58
C LYS A 70 3.29 17.03 4.44
N THR A 71 3.74 18.27 4.63
CA THR A 71 4.51 18.99 3.61
C THR A 71 5.87 18.34 3.38
N ARG A 72 6.58 17.95 4.45
CA ARG A 72 7.84 17.20 4.32
C ARG A 72 7.68 15.87 3.60
N VAL A 73 6.66 15.07 3.96
CA VAL A 73 6.40 13.79 3.29
C VAL A 73 6.05 13.99 1.82
N ARG A 74 5.22 14.98 1.48
CA ARG A 74 4.92 15.32 0.08
C ARG A 74 6.15 15.78 -0.70
N GLN A 75 7.04 16.52 -0.05
CA GLN A 75 8.28 16.99 -0.66
C GLN A 75 9.27 15.83 -0.88
N GLU A 76 9.41 14.94 0.09
CA GLU A 76 10.19 13.71 -0.04
C GLU A 76 9.63 12.78 -1.13
N GLN A 77 8.31 12.68 -1.26
CA GLN A 77 7.65 11.93 -2.33
C GLN A 77 7.92 12.54 -3.71
N ARG A 78 7.82 13.87 -3.84
CA ARG A 78 8.16 14.55 -5.11
C ARG A 78 9.62 14.37 -5.50
N MET A 79 10.54 14.45 -4.54
CA MET A 79 11.97 14.20 -4.81
C MET A 79 12.23 12.73 -5.19
N LYS A 80 11.52 11.78 -4.57
CA LYS A 80 11.59 10.36 -4.96
C LYS A 80 11.03 10.11 -6.35
N GLU A 81 9.86 10.66 -6.66
CA GLU A 81 9.26 10.57 -8.00
C GLU A 81 10.17 11.21 -9.06
N GLU A 82 10.75 12.38 -8.77
CA GLU A 82 11.70 13.04 -9.68
C GLU A 82 12.97 12.22 -9.87
N SER A 83 13.49 11.58 -8.81
CA SER A 83 14.61 10.66 -8.93
C SER A 83 14.24 9.38 -9.69
N ASP A 84 13.06 8.79 -9.48
CA ASP A 84 12.60 7.61 -10.22
C ASP A 84 12.36 7.92 -11.71
N VAL A 85 11.87 9.12 -12.03
CA VAL A 85 11.74 9.61 -13.40
C VAL A 85 13.12 9.80 -14.03
N LEU A 86 14.08 10.41 -13.33
CA LEU A 86 15.45 10.54 -13.84
C LEU A 86 16.13 9.18 -14.04
N THR A 87 15.85 8.22 -13.15
CA THR A 87 16.40 6.86 -13.23
C THR A 87 15.74 6.07 -14.36
N SER A 88 14.44 6.25 -14.62
CA SER A 88 13.76 5.62 -15.75
C SER A 88 14.24 6.16 -17.09
N PHE A 89 14.54 7.47 -17.21
CA PHE A 89 15.18 8.03 -18.40
C PHE A 89 16.61 7.53 -18.65
N ILE A 90 17.39 7.25 -17.60
CA ILE A 90 18.73 6.67 -17.72
C ILE A 90 18.65 5.17 -18.07
N GLN A 91 17.61 4.47 -17.60
CA GLN A 91 17.39 3.04 -17.85
C GLN A 91 16.76 2.73 -19.22
N ASP A 92 16.08 3.70 -19.84
CA ASP A 92 15.50 3.60 -21.19
C ASP A 92 16.54 3.40 -22.30
N LYS A 93 17.84 3.61 -22.00
CA LYS A 93 18.93 3.29 -22.92
C LYS A 93 19.50 1.88 -22.81
N ARG A 94 19.07 1.01 -21.87
CA ARG A 94 19.78 -0.28 -21.73
C ARG A 94 19.07 -1.56 -21.32
N GLN A 95 17.76 -1.63 -21.11
CA GLN A 95 17.10 -2.94 -21.08
C GLN A 95 15.59 -2.83 -21.23
N VAL A 96 15.13 -2.83 -22.48
CA VAL A 96 13.74 -3.18 -22.80
C VAL A 96 13.63 -4.69 -22.59
N VAL A 97 13.17 -5.11 -21.41
CA VAL A 97 12.69 -6.47 -21.24
C VAL A 97 11.40 -6.56 -22.04
N LEU A 98 11.49 -7.04 -23.29
CA LEU A 98 10.32 -7.28 -24.11
C LEU A 98 9.40 -8.24 -23.35
N SER A 99 8.21 -7.76 -23.01
CA SER A 99 7.13 -8.61 -22.51
C SER A 99 6.89 -9.73 -23.52
N VAL A 100 6.74 -10.96 -23.01
CA VAL A 100 6.47 -12.17 -23.81
C VAL A 100 5.23 -11.98 -24.71
N GLU A 101 4.31 -11.08 -24.34
CA GLU A 101 3.12 -10.73 -25.12
C GLU A 101 3.45 -10.08 -26.47
N GLN A 102 4.49 -9.24 -26.54
CA GLN A 102 4.92 -8.61 -27.80
C GLN A 102 5.56 -9.64 -28.73
N LEU A 103 6.31 -10.59 -28.15
CA LEU A 103 6.93 -11.68 -28.90
C LEU A 103 5.86 -12.64 -29.45
N LEU A 104 4.81 -12.91 -28.67
CA LEU A 104 3.68 -13.74 -29.08
C LEU A 104 3.00 -13.18 -30.33
N GLY A 105 2.80 -11.85 -30.42
CA GLY A 105 2.20 -11.20 -31.58
C GLY A 105 2.99 -11.41 -32.88
N ILE A 106 4.33 -11.34 -32.81
CA ILE A 106 5.20 -11.55 -33.96
C ILE A 106 5.16 -13.00 -34.44
N PHE A 107 5.18 -13.97 -33.51
CA PHE A 107 5.06 -15.39 -33.86
C PHE A 107 3.70 -15.73 -34.47
N LEU A 108 2.62 -15.09 -34.01
CA LEU A 108 1.28 -15.29 -34.55
C LEU A 108 1.17 -14.77 -35.99
N MET A 109 1.73 -13.59 -36.26
CA MET A 109 1.80 -13.04 -37.62
C MET A 109 2.62 -13.92 -38.57
N LEU A 110 3.75 -14.44 -38.11
CA LEU A 110 4.58 -15.35 -38.90
C LEU A 110 3.85 -16.66 -39.23
N GLY A 111 3.18 -17.26 -38.23
CA GLY A 111 2.41 -18.48 -38.41
C GLY A 111 1.25 -18.30 -39.40
N LEU A 112 0.52 -17.19 -39.29
CA LEU A 112 -0.59 -16.87 -40.18
C LEU A 112 -0.11 -16.67 -41.63
N GLY A 113 1.02 -15.98 -41.82
CA GLY A 113 1.65 -15.82 -43.14
C GLY A 113 2.09 -17.16 -43.76
N SER A 114 2.67 -18.06 -42.96
CA SER A 114 3.05 -19.39 -43.45
C SER A 114 1.84 -20.23 -43.90
N ILE A 115 0.73 -20.15 -43.17
CA ILE A 115 -0.50 -20.86 -43.53
C ILE A 115 -1.06 -20.31 -44.85
N LEU A 116 -1.11 -18.98 -45.00
CA LEU A 116 -1.58 -18.31 -46.21
C LEU A 116 -0.74 -18.69 -47.43
N ALA A 117 0.59 -18.76 -47.28
CA ALA A 117 1.49 -19.19 -48.34
C ALA A 117 1.23 -20.65 -48.77
N CYS A 118 1.05 -21.57 -47.81
CA CYS A 118 0.72 -22.97 -48.10
C CYS A 118 -0.62 -23.09 -48.85
N VAL A 119 -1.65 -22.35 -48.44
CA VAL A 119 -2.95 -22.36 -49.12
C VAL A 119 -2.83 -21.83 -50.55
N SER A 120 -2.08 -20.74 -50.75
CA SER A 120 -1.83 -20.20 -52.09
C SER A 120 -1.12 -21.21 -52.99
N PHE A 121 -0.13 -21.92 -52.45
CA PHE A 121 0.62 -22.91 -53.22
C PHE A 121 -0.24 -24.12 -53.61
N ILE A 122 -1.10 -24.59 -52.68
CA ILE A 122 -2.04 -25.67 -52.98
C ILE A 122 -3.04 -25.22 -54.06
N ALA A 123 -3.58 -24.01 -53.95
CA ALA A 123 -4.50 -23.47 -54.95
C ALA A 123 -3.84 -23.40 -56.34
N GLU A 124 -2.59 -22.95 -56.41
CA GLU A 124 -1.81 -22.89 -57.65
C GLU A 124 -1.63 -24.29 -58.27
N ILE A 125 -1.26 -25.30 -57.47
CA ILE A 125 -1.15 -26.70 -57.93
C ILE A 125 -2.47 -27.19 -58.53
N PHE A 126 -3.59 -26.92 -57.86
CA PHE A 126 -4.91 -27.32 -58.37
C PHE A 126 -5.28 -26.62 -59.67
N THR A 127 -4.91 -25.36 -59.85
CA THR A 127 -5.15 -24.62 -61.11
C THR A 127 -4.24 -25.04 -62.25
N VAL A 128 -3.04 -25.53 -61.96
CA VAL A 128 -2.11 -26.00 -63.01
C VAL A 128 -2.46 -27.41 -63.48
N TYR A 129 -3.04 -28.24 -62.61
CA TYR A 129 -3.35 -29.64 -62.92
C TYR A 129 -4.73 -29.85 -63.58
N ASN A 130 -5.56 -28.81 -63.63
CA ASN A 130 -6.93 -28.85 -64.16
C ASN A 130 -7.02 -27.96 -65.41
#